data_AF-A0ABD1RVL1-F1
#
_entry.id   AF-A0ABD1RVL1-F1
#
_cell.length_a   1.000
_cell.length_b   1.000
_cell.length_c   1.000
_cell.angle_alpha   90.00
_cell.angle_beta   90.00
_cell.angle_gamma   90.00
#
_symmetry.space_group_name_H-M   'P 1'
#
loop_
_entity.id
_entity.type
_entity.pdbx_description
1 polymer ?
#
loop_
_entity_poly.entity_id
_entity_poly.type
_entity_poly.pdbx_seq_one_letter_code
_entity_poly.pdbx_strand_id
1 'polypeptide(L)'
;MMPNLKKLKIGFGHSCAKLSSVCINKFIHLNQLEDFNCFFQDYFRELGPDNSCINYPLVENFHLPPTLKRLTLKDCRLSWKSMAIIGSLPNLEVLNLKKFTFDGSVWEPTEGNFLQLKVLLLHETDLEHLKADETNFPSLQHLTFSDCRKLVEIPSAIGDIPTLQVIELYEYIKSDVNSVKLIQEEQRHLENDNLQIIIHDNPSVYFPCSIPQLDIGYRDETRYCKFCTLFLFI
;
A
#
# COMPACT_ATOMS: atom_id res chain seq x y z
N MET A 1 -6.20 28.92 -1.07
CA MET A 1 -6.77 27.58 -1.40
C MET A 1 -6.40 27.25 -2.83
N MET A 2 -5.99 26.01 -3.11
CA MET A 2 -5.66 25.51 -4.45
C MET A 2 -6.82 24.63 -4.95
N PRO A 3 -7.84 25.18 -5.62
CA PRO A 3 -9.10 24.48 -5.89
C PRO A 3 -8.98 23.32 -6.88
N ASN A 4 -7.87 23.22 -7.63
CA ASN A 4 -7.69 22.24 -8.72
C ASN A 4 -6.54 21.26 -8.46
N LEU A 5 -6.12 21.09 -7.20
CA LEU A 5 -5.01 20.20 -6.87
C LEU A 5 -5.45 18.73 -7.04
N LYS A 6 -4.90 18.06 -8.06
CA LYS A 6 -5.21 16.65 -8.37
C LYS A 6 -4.25 15.65 -7.74
N LYS A 7 -3.02 16.08 -7.48
CA LYS A 7 -1.97 15.24 -6.89
C LYS A 7 -1.38 15.97 -5.70
N LEU A 8 -1.18 15.24 -4.61
CA LEU A 8 -0.60 15.78 -3.40
C LEU A 8 0.34 14.75 -2.79
N LYS A 9 1.57 15.17 -2.52
CA LYS A 9 2.58 14.39 -1.82
C LYS A 9 2.98 15.15 -0.57
N ILE A 10 2.87 14.53 0.59
CA ILE A 10 3.17 15.15 1.89
C ILE A 10 4.10 14.25 2.70
N GLY A 11 5.17 14.87 3.20
CA GLY A 11 6.07 14.29 4.17
C GLY A 11 5.89 14.93 5.54
N PHE A 12 5.74 14.11 6.58
CA PHE A 12 5.75 14.58 7.98
C PHE A 12 7.09 14.22 8.63
N GLY A 13 7.76 15.22 9.22
CA GLY A 13 8.96 15.00 10.04
C GLY A 13 8.64 14.75 11.52
N HIS A 14 9.68 14.44 12.31
CA HIS A 14 9.66 14.08 13.74
C HIS A 14 8.75 14.95 14.64
N SER A 15 8.67 16.26 14.40
CA SER A 15 7.86 17.19 15.21
C SER A 15 6.39 17.28 14.80
N CYS A 16 5.99 16.68 13.69
CA CYS A 16 4.65 16.83 13.11
C CYS A 16 3.74 15.61 13.28
N ALA A 17 4.20 14.51 13.87
CA ALA A 17 3.39 13.29 14.02
C ALA A 17 2.10 13.54 14.80
N LYS A 18 2.15 14.38 15.86
CA LYS A 18 0.97 14.83 16.63
C LYS A 18 -0.04 15.66 15.83
N LEU A 19 0.37 16.24 14.70
CA LEU A 19 -0.46 17.07 13.84
C LEU A 19 -1.03 16.30 12.63
N SER A 20 -0.58 15.07 12.38
CA SER A 20 -0.83 14.38 11.11
C SER A 20 -2.30 14.10 10.83
N SER A 21 -3.10 13.65 11.81
CA SER A 21 -4.54 13.39 11.63
C SER A 21 -5.34 14.68 11.43
N VAL A 22 -5.02 15.73 12.19
CA VAL A 22 -5.62 17.06 12.05
C VAL A 22 -5.26 17.68 10.69
N CYS A 23 -4.05 17.44 10.20
CA CYS A 23 -3.62 17.86 8.88
C CYS A 23 -4.31 17.06 7.77
N ILE A 24 -4.43 15.74 7.90
CA ILE A 24 -5.07 14.89 6.90
C ILE A 24 -6.56 15.20 6.77
N ASN A 25 -7.25 15.44 7.89
CA ASN A 25 -8.66 15.83 7.89
C ASN A 25 -8.92 17.14 7.14
N LYS A 26 -7.94 18.03 6.99
CA LYS A 26 -8.11 19.25 6.19
C LYS A 26 -8.14 18.98 4.69
N PHE A 27 -7.64 17.82 4.25
CA PHE A 27 -7.62 17.44 2.84
C PHE A 27 -8.97 16.94 2.33
N ILE A 28 -9.94 16.64 3.21
CA ILE A 28 -11.30 16.26 2.79
C ILE A 28 -11.94 17.30 1.86
N HIS A 29 -11.55 18.58 1.97
CA HIS A 29 -12.04 19.67 1.15
C HIS A 29 -11.36 19.78 -0.22
N LEU A 30 -10.34 18.96 -0.49
CA LEU A 30 -9.68 18.88 -1.81
C LEU A 30 -10.49 17.97 -2.73
N ASN A 31 -11.63 18.48 -3.20
CA ASN A 31 -12.64 17.73 -3.96
C ASN A 31 -12.20 17.28 -5.36
N GLN A 32 -10.97 17.60 -5.78
CA GLN A 32 -10.39 17.15 -7.05
C GLN A 32 -9.18 16.25 -6.83
N LEU A 33 -8.84 15.90 -5.58
CA LEU A 33 -7.66 15.11 -5.29
C LEU A 33 -7.88 13.67 -5.74
N GLU A 34 -7.08 13.23 -6.70
CA GLU A 34 -7.13 11.89 -7.28
C GLU A 34 -5.91 11.04 -6.84
N ASP A 35 -4.80 11.67 -6.42
CA ASP A 35 -3.55 11.02 -6.06
C ASP A 35 -2.99 11.59 -4.77
N PHE A 36 -2.86 10.77 -3.74
CA PHE A 36 -2.36 11.18 -2.44
C PHE A 36 -1.22 10.28 -1.99
N ASN A 37 -0.08 10.90 -1.69
CA ASN A 37 1.10 10.22 -1.17
C ASN A 37 1.42 10.80 0.20
N CYS A 38 1.29 10.00 1.25
CA CYS A 38 1.61 10.39 2.61
C CYS A 38 2.79 9.56 3.11
N PHE A 39 3.83 10.21 3.63
CA PHE A 39 4.96 9.53 4.23
C PHE A 39 5.42 10.23 5.50
N PHE A 40 5.84 9.44 6.47
CA PHE A 40 6.53 9.94 7.65
C PHE A 40 8.02 9.67 7.48
N GLN A 41 8.85 10.68 7.75
CA GLN A 41 10.30 10.56 7.67
C GLN A 41 10.85 10.07 9.01
N ASP A 42 11.33 8.83 9.01
CA ASP A 42 12.16 8.20 10.04
C ASP A 42 13.31 9.12 10.49
N TYR A 43 13.59 9.18 11.80
CA TYR A 43 14.90 8.92 12.45
C TYR A 43 14.71 9.20 13.95
N PHE A 44 14.92 8.19 14.78
CA PHE A 44 14.66 8.13 16.22
C PHE A 44 13.19 7.87 16.58
N ARG A 45 12.89 6.58 16.78
CA ARG A 45 11.90 6.18 17.78
C ARG A 45 12.34 6.86 19.06
N GLU A 46 11.59 7.84 19.57
CA GLU A 46 11.87 8.37 20.90
C GLU A 46 11.87 7.16 21.83
N LEU A 47 13.02 6.88 22.43
CA LEU A 47 13.10 5.87 23.47
C LEU A 47 12.30 6.44 24.63
N GLY A 48 11.20 5.77 24.97
CA GLY A 48 10.48 5.99 26.20
C GLY A 48 11.42 5.86 27.40
N PRO A 49 10.99 6.29 28.59
CA PRO A 49 11.80 6.21 29.80
C PRO A 49 12.30 4.78 30.14
N ASP A 50 11.75 3.75 29.48
CA ASP A 50 12.09 2.34 29.55
C ASP A 50 12.88 1.79 28.34
N ASN A 51 13.39 2.65 27.45
CA ASN A 51 13.94 2.28 26.15
C ASN A 51 12.94 1.59 25.19
N SER A 52 11.62 1.70 25.44
CA SER A 52 10.62 1.29 24.45
C SER A 52 10.49 2.35 23.36
N CYS A 53 9.99 1.98 22.20
CA CYS A 53 9.80 2.92 21.10
C CYS A 53 8.47 3.66 21.27
N ILE A 54 8.49 4.99 21.46
CA ILE A 54 7.26 5.80 21.42
C ILE A 54 6.86 6.00 19.97
N ASN A 55 5.80 5.33 19.55
CA ASN A 55 5.19 5.49 18.23
C ASN A 55 3.93 6.35 18.35
N TYR A 56 3.74 7.28 17.41
CA TYR A 56 2.51 8.07 17.28
C TYR A 56 1.75 7.60 16.03
N PRO A 57 0.87 6.58 16.15
CA PRO A 57 0.09 6.12 15.01
C PRO A 57 -0.80 7.24 14.48
N LEU A 58 -1.09 7.17 13.18
CA LEU A 58 -2.18 7.97 12.61
C LEU A 58 -3.48 7.62 13.34
N VAL A 59 -4.05 8.60 14.03
CA VAL A 59 -5.24 8.43 14.87
C VAL A 59 -6.39 7.89 14.02
N GLU A 60 -7.20 6.97 14.57
CA GLU A 60 -8.23 6.18 13.89
C GLU A 60 -9.41 6.95 13.24
N ASN A 61 -9.32 8.27 13.08
CA ASN A 61 -10.40 9.14 12.63
C ASN A 61 -9.91 10.14 11.56
N PHE A 62 -9.20 9.65 10.55
CA PHE A 62 -8.85 10.46 9.38
C PHE A 62 -9.87 10.27 8.25
N HIS A 63 -10.12 11.34 7.49
CA HIS A 63 -10.99 11.33 6.32
C HIS A 63 -10.17 11.60 5.08
N LEU A 64 -10.34 10.76 4.06
CA LEU A 64 -9.75 10.94 2.74
C LEU A 64 -10.84 11.38 1.74
N PRO A 65 -10.49 12.19 0.73
CA PRO A 65 -11.44 12.60 -0.30
C PRO A 65 -12.02 11.38 -1.04
N PRO A 66 -13.34 11.33 -1.28
CA PRO A 66 -13.95 10.22 -2.02
C PRO A 66 -13.52 10.17 -3.50
N THR A 67 -12.94 11.26 -4.03
CA THR A 67 -12.39 11.33 -5.39
C THR A 67 -11.05 10.62 -5.55
N LEU A 68 -10.47 10.14 -4.45
CA LEU A 68 -9.14 9.56 -4.46
C LEU A 68 -9.11 8.25 -5.25
N LYS A 69 -8.22 8.18 -6.23
CA LYS A 69 -7.98 7.00 -7.07
C LYS A 69 -6.69 6.28 -6.72
N ARG A 70 -5.70 7.01 -6.22
CA ARG A 70 -4.38 6.45 -5.88
C ARG A 70 -3.97 6.92 -4.49
N LEU A 71 -3.61 5.97 -3.65
CA LEU A 71 -3.13 6.22 -2.31
C LEU A 71 -1.80 5.50 -2.09
N THR A 72 -0.76 6.27 -1.78
CA THR A 72 0.50 5.73 -1.26
C THR A 72 0.67 6.13 0.18
N LEU A 73 0.95 5.17 1.03
CA LEU A 73 1.24 5.36 2.44
C LEU A 73 2.61 4.78 2.75
N LYS A 74 3.36 5.48 3.60
CA LYS A 74 4.63 5.00 4.13
C LYS A 74 4.75 5.43 5.59
N ASP A 75 5.10 4.47 6.44
CA ASP A 75 5.40 4.71 7.86
C ASP A 75 4.24 5.40 8.62
N CYS A 76 3.01 4.97 8.32
CA CYS A 76 1.78 5.54 8.87
C CYS A 76 1.28 4.82 10.14
N ARG A 77 1.77 3.60 10.43
CA ARG A 77 1.41 2.82 11.63
C ARG A 77 -0.11 2.69 11.84
N LEU A 78 -0.84 2.43 10.76
CA LEU A 78 -2.29 2.30 10.73
C LEU A 78 -2.74 0.99 11.41
N SER A 79 -3.84 1.07 12.15
CA SER A 79 -4.57 -0.13 12.59
C SER A 79 -5.39 -0.73 11.43
N TRP A 80 -5.80 -2.00 11.55
CA TRP A 80 -6.69 -2.62 10.56
C TRP A 80 -8.04 -1.91 10.43
N LYS A 81 -8.52 -1.27 11.50
CA LYS A 81 -9.72 -0.41 11.45
C LYS A 81 -9.52 0.78 10.52
N SER A 82 -8.32 1.34 10.47
CA SER A 82 -7.98 2.42 9.52
C SER A 82 -7.92 1.92 8.07
N MET A 83 -7.51 0.68 7.87
CA MET A 83 -7.55 0.05 6.54
C MET A 83 -8.99 -0.14 6.04
N ALA A 84 -9.96 -0.40 6.92
CA ALA A 84 -11.37 -0.44 6.52
C ALA A 84 -11.88 0.94 6.03
N ILE A 85 -11.40 2.04 6.61
CA ILE A 85 -11.71 3.39 6.12
C ILE A 85 -11.15 3.58 4.70
N ILE A 86 -9.90 3.17 4.47
CA ILE A 86 -9.28 3.24 3.13
C ILE A 86 -10.02 2.34 2.15
N GLY A 87 -10.42 1.14 2.58
CA GLY A 87 -11.17 0.19 1.77
C GLY A 87 -12.58 0.67 1.41
N SER A 88 -13.17 1.57 2.20
CA SER A 88 -14.46 2.18 1.88
C SER A 88 -14.41 3.27 0.80
N LEU A 89 -13.22 3.65 0.32
CA LEU A 89 -13.08 4.69 -0.68
C LEU A 89 -13.68 4.25 -2.03
N PRO A 90 -14.67 5.00 -2.57
CA PRO A 90 -15.49 4.53 -3.66
C PRO A 90 -14.79 4.52 -5.02
N ASN A 91 -13.68 5.24 -5.17
CA ASN A 91 -12.95 5.38 -6.43
C ASN A 91 -11.49 4.90 -6.34
N LEU A 92 -11.10 4.24 -5.23
CA LEU A 92 -9.71 3.86 -5.02
C LEU A 92 -9.32 2.70 -5.94
N GLU A 93 -8.46 2.98 -6.91
CA GLU A 93 -7.98 2.01 -7.91
C GLU A 93 -6.58 1.48 -7.61
N VAL A 94 -5.72 2.28 -6.97
CA VAL A 94 -4.34 1.91 -6.64
C VAL A 94 -4.06 2.16 -5.18
N LEU A 95 -3.58 1.13 -4.49
CA LEU A 95 -3.12 1.22 -3.11
C LEU A 95 -1.68 0.74 -3.01
N ASN A 96 -0.82 1.61 -2.50
CA ASN A 96 0.60 1.34 -2.32
C ASN A 96 0.99 1.51 -0.86
N LEU A 97 1.24 0.41 -0.17
CA LEU A 97 1.59 0.39 1.24
C LEU A 97 3.07 0.06 1.37
N LYS A 98 3.83 1.02 1.89
CA LYS A 98 5.29 0.91 2.03
C LYS A 98 5.68 0.87 3.50
N LYS A 99 6.75 0.16 3.85
CA LYS A 99 7.47 0.18 5.14
C LYS A 99 6.71 0.78 6.34
N PHE A 100 6.34 -0.04 7.31
CA PHE A 100 5.67 0.38 8.56
C PHE A 100 4.34 1.13 8.35
N THR A 101 3.64 0.90 7.24
CA THR A 101 2.33 1.53 6.99
C THR A 101 1.25 1.08 7.96
N PHE A 102 1.28 -0.17 8.40
CA PHE A 102 0.30 -0.73 9.35
C PHE A 102 1.01 -1.49 10.47
N ASP A 103 0.32 -1.58 11.61
CA ASP A 103 0.74 -2.41 12.74
C ASP A 103 -0.13 -3.68 12.80
N GLY A 104 0.52 -4.83 12.75
CA GLY A 104 -0.12 -6.14 12.75
C GLY A 104 0.46 -7.06 11.69
N SER A 105 0.57 -8.35 12.01
CA SER A 105 1.12 -9.37 11.10
C SER A 105 0.06 -10.04 10.22
N VAL A 106 -1.23 -9.90 10.55
CA VAL A 106 -2.33 -10.54 9.83
C VAL A 106 -3.28 -9.49 9.29
N TRP A 107 -3.46 -9.42 7.97
CA TRP A 107 -4.45 -8.57 7.33
C TRP A 107 -5.65 -9.39 6.87
N GLU A 108 -6.82 -9.06 7.40
CA GLU A 108 -8.12 -9.59 6.96
C GLU A 108 -8.95 -8.41 6.41
N PRO A 109 -9.07 -8.26 5.08
CA PRO A 109 -9.88 -7.21 4.49
C PRO A 109 -11.35 -7.35 4.92
N THR A 110 -11.99 -6.22 5.22
CA THR A 110 -13.42 -6.22 5.55
C THR A 110 -14.24 -6.53 4.31
N GLU A 111 -15.26 -7.38 4.45
CA GLU A 111 -16.20 -7.69 3.37
C GLU A 111 -16.79 -6.40 2.77
N GLY A 112 -16.89 -6.35 1.44
CA GLY A 112 -17.42 -5.20 0.71
C GLY A 112 -16.49 -3.98 0.64
N ASN A 113 -15.23 -4.09 1.11
CA ASN A 113 -14.22 -3.05 0.92
C ASN A 113 -13.46 -3.24 -0.41
N PHE A 114 -12.70 -2.22 -0.81
CA PHE A 114 -11.79 -2.24 -1.96
C PHE A 114 -12.45 -2.61 -3.29
N LEU A 115 -13.73 -2.27 -3.46
CA LEU A 115 -14.55 -2.67 -4.61
C LEU A 115 -14.01 -2.21 -5.97
N GLN A 116 -13.28 -1.08 -6.01
CA GLN A 116 -12.67 -0.53 -7.22
C GLN A 116 -11.16 -0.75 -7.30
N LEU A 117 -10.56 -1.46 -6.33
CA LEU A 117 -9.12 -1.61 -6.25
C LEU A 117 -8.64 -2.54 -7.36
N LYS A 118 -7.79 -2.02 -8.25
CA LYS A 118 -7.19 -2.75 -9.38
C LYS A 118 -5.75 -3.15 -9.11
N VAL A 119 -5.03 -2.34 -8.33
CA VAL A 119 -3.60 -2.56 -8.07
C VAL A 119 -3.33 -2.45 -6.58
N LEU A 120 -2.79 -3.52 -6.01
CA LEU A 120 -2.31 -3.57 -4.63
C LEU A 120 -0.81 -3.82 -4.61
N LEU A 121 -0.06 -2.85 -4.06
CA LEU A 121 1.39 -2.91 -3.92
C LEU A 121 1.77 -2.94 -2.45
N LEU A 122 2.49 -3.99 -2.05
CA LEU A 122 3.01 -4.19 -0.71
C LEU A 122 4.53 -4.18 -0.77
N HIS A 123 5.16 -3.20 -0.13
CA HIS A 123 6.61 -3.03 -0.17
C HIS A 123 7.20 -2.85 1.22
N GLU A 124 8.21 -3.65 1.58
CA GLU A 124 8.88 -3.63 2.89
C GLU A 124 7.87 -3.72 4.07
N THR A 125 6.74 -4.39 3.90
CA THR A 125 5.72 -4.50 4.96
C THR A 125 6.05 -5.59 5.97
N ASP A 126 5.54 -5.43 7.18
CA ASP A 126 5.66 -6.43 8.25
C ASP A 126 4.54 -7.52 8.18
N LEU A 127 3.83 -7.62 7.05
CA LEU A 127 2.75 -8.57 6.87
C LEU A 127 3.28 -10.01 6.83
N GLU A 128 2.68 -10.89 7.63
CA GLU A 128 2.95 -12.33 7.65
C GLU A 128 1.86 -13.12 6.93
N HIS A 129 0.58 -12.79 7.18
CA HIS A 129 -0.56 -13.48 6.57
C HIS A 129 -1.57 -12.49 5.97
N LEU A 130 -1.93 -12.72 4.71
CA LEU A 130 -3.07 -12.09 4.06
C LEU A 130 -4.24 -13.08 4.11
N LYS A 131 -5.30 -12.78 4.88
CA LYS A 131 -6.53 -13.55 4.95
C LYS A 131 -7.56 -12.95 4.00
N ALA A 132 -7.33 -13.15 2.71
CA ALA A 132 -8.24 -12.69 1.67
C ALA A 132 -8.76 -13.87 0.84
N ASP A 133 -10.01 -13.75 0.42
CA ASP A 133 -10.68 -14.64 -0.52
C ASP A 133 -11.07 -13.91 -1.81
N GLU A 134 -11.79 -14.60 -2.69
CA GLU A 134 -12.21 -14.10 -4.00
C GLU A 134 -13.17 -12.90 -3.92
N THR A 135 -13.80 -12.66 -2.76
CA THR A 135 -14.80 -11.61 -2.56
C THR A 135 -14.18 -10.29 -2.07
N ASN A 136 -12.98 -10.34 -1.48
CA ASN A 136 -12.38 -9.18 -0.82
C ASN A 136 -11.83 -8.11 -1.78
N PHE A 137 -11.44 -8.48 -3.00
CA PHE A 137 -10.91 -7.56 -4.00
C PHE A 137 -11.48 -7.83 -5.40
N PRO A 138 -12.78 -7.59 -5.63
CA PRO A 138 -13.50 -8.07 -6.80
C PRO A 138 -13.06 -7.44 -8.13
N SER A 139 -12.27 -6.36 -8.09
CA SER A 139 -11.73 -5.67 -9.27
C SER A 139 -10.21 -5.78 -9.40
N LEU A 140 -9.54 -6.56 -8.55
CA LEU A 140 -8.08 -6.62 -8.48
C LEU A 140 -7.52 -7.25 -9.75
N GLN A 141 -6.53 -6.60 -10.35
CA GLN A 141 -5.86 -7.02 -11.58
C GLN A 141 -4.39 -7.35 -11.31
N HIS A 142 -3.75 -6.59 -10.43
CA HIS A 142 -2.33 -6.72 -10.11
C HIS A 142 -2.10 -6.73 -8.60
N LEU A 143 -1.41 -7.77 -8.14
CA LEU A 143 -0.95 -7.91 -6.76
C LEU A 143 0.58 -8.03 -6.76
N THR A 144 1.25 -7.12 -6.06
CA THR A 144 2.71 -7.14 -5.96
C THR A 144 3.17 -7.17 -4.51
N PHE A 145 4.08 -8.09 -4.22
CA PHE A 145 4.86 -8.10 -2.99
C PHE A 145 6.33 -7.81 -3.32
N SER A 146 6.96 -6.97 -2.51
CA SER A 146 8.35 -6.58 -2.70
C SER A 146 9.04 -6.37 -1.35
N ASP A 147 10.15 -7.04 -1.11
CA ASP A 147 10.89 -6.97 0.15
C ASP A 147 10.01 -7.28 1.40
N CYS A 148 8.94 -8.05 1.22
CA CYS A 148 8.03 -8.50 2.28
C CYS A 148 8.61 -9.75 2.96
N ARG A 149 9.71 -9.58 3.70
CA ARG A 149 10.51 -10.70 4.25
C ARG A 149 9.82 -11.57 5.28
N LYS A 150 8.70 -11.08 5.83
CA LYS A 150 7.92 -11.76 6.86
C LYS A 150 6.71 -12.50 6.30
N LEU A 151 6.33 -12.22 5.05
CA LEU A 151 5.19 -12.88 4.42
C LEU A 151 5.43 -14.40 4.46
N VAL A 152 4.47 -15.15 4.97
CA VAL A 152 4.55 -16.61 5.12
C VAL A 152 3.87 -17.29 3.95
N GLU A 153 2.64 -16.89 3.65
CA GLU A 153 1.81 -17.51 2.62
C GLU A 153 0.89 -16.48 1.95
N ILE A 154 0.55 -16.75 0.68
CA ILE A 154 -0.52 -16.07 -0.04
C ILE A 154 -1.68 -17.07 -0.15
N PRO A 155 -2.90 -16.71 0.27
CA PRO A 155 -4.04 -17.63 0.26
C PRO A 155 -4.41 -18.03 -1.16
N SER A 156 -4.70 -19.32 -1.39
CA SER A 156 -5.00 -19.83 -2.73
C SER A 156 -6.24 -19.19 -3.36
N ALA A 157 -7.23 -18.86 -2.53
CA ALA A 157 -8.47 -18.19 -2.93
C ALA A 157 -8.26 -16.83 -3.65
N ILE A 158 -7.10 -16.17 -3.48
CA ILE A 158 -6.76 -14.99 -4.29
C ILE A 158 -6.67 -15.33 -5.78
N GLY A 159 -6.24 -16.55 -6.12
CA GLY A 159 -6.19 -17.03 -7.51
C GLY A 159 -7.56 -17.12 -8.17
N ASP A 160 -8.63 -17.21 -7.38
CA ASP A 160 -10.02 -17.33 -7.86
C ASP A 160 -10.69 -15.97 -8.10
N ILE A 161 -9.99 -14.85 -7.83
CA ILE A 161 -10.45 -13.51 -8.18
C ILE A 161 -10.54 -13.41 -9.72
N PRO A 162 -11.75 -13.23 -10.31
CA PRO A 162 -11.92 -13.36 -11.76
C PRO A 162 -11.18 -12.31 -12.59
N THR A 163 -10.88 -11.15 -11.98
CA THR A 163 -10.18 -10.04 -12.64
C THR A 163 -8.67 -10.10 -12.48
N LEU A 164 -8.15 -11.00 -11.64
CA LEU A 164 -6.73 -11.03 -11.31
C LEU A 164 -5.94 -11.58 -12.49
N GLN A 165 -4.97 -10.79 -12.94
CA GLN A 165 -4.15 -11.10 -14.11
C GLN A 165 -2.71 -11.37 -13.73
N VAL A 166 -2.19 -10.69 -12.69
CA VAL A 166 -0.78 -10.80 -12.33
C VAL A 166 -0.59 -10.85 -10.82
N ILE A 167 0.22 -11.82 -10.38
CA ILE A 167 0.86 -11.84 -9.07
C ILE A 167 2.38 -11.71 -9.28
N GLU A 168 2.95 -10.62 -8.78
CA GLU A 168 4.38 -10.32 -8.88
C GLU A 168 5.06 -10.42 -7.51
N LEU A 169 6.14 -11.18 -7.45
CA LEU A 169 7.00 -11.32 -6.28
C LEU A 169 8.40 -10.82 -6.61
N TYR A 170 8.85 -9.81 -5.87
CA TYR A 170 10.23 -9.31 -5.93
C TYR A 170 11.03 -9.80 -4.72
N GLU A 171 12.37 -9.78 -4.85
CA GLU A 171 13.34 -10.35 -3.93
C GLU A 171 13.08 -10.19 -2.42
N TYR A 172 13.76 -11.06 -1.65
CA TYR A 172 13.77 -11.16 -0.19
C TYR A 172 12.46 -11.58 0.46
N ILE A 173 11.45 -11.94 -0.32
CA ILE A 173 10.28 -12.63 0.17
C ILE A 173 10.72 -14.03 0.62
N LYS A 174 10.75 -14.25 1.93
CA LYS A 174 10.91 -15.58 2.53
C LYS A 174 9.60 -16.38 2.53
N SER A 175 8.53 -15.82 1.95
CA SER A 175 7.27 -16.53 1.85
C SER A 175 7.49 -17.85 1.18
N ASP A 176 6.64 -18.80 1.54
CA ASP A 176 6.65 -20.07 0.87
C ASP A 176 6.25 -19.84 -0.58
N VAL A 177 7.25 -19.73 -1.46
CA VAL A 177 7.07 -19.67 -2.92
C VAL A 177 6.22 -20.86 -3.38
N ASN A 178 6.12 -21.94 -2.59
CA ASN A 178 5.19 -23.03 -2.85
C ASN A 178 3.74 -22.57 -2.84
N SER A 179 3.31 -21.63 -1.98
CA SER A 179 1.93 -21.12 -1.99
C SER A 179 1.54 -20.53 -3.34
N VAL A 180 2.42 -19.71 -3.93
CA VAL A 180 2.17 -19.11 -5.24
C VAL A 180 2.31 -20.14 -6.37
N LYS A 181 3.21 -21.11 -6.25
CA LYS A 181 3.27 -22.23 -7.20
C LYS A 181 2.01 -23.10 -7.17
N LEU A 182 1.45 -23.35 -5.99
CA LEU A 182 0.18 -24.08 -5.84
C LEU A 182 -0.96 -23.33 -6.54
N ILE A 183 -1.05 -22.01 -6.36
CA ILE A 183 -2.01 -21.18 -7.11
C ILE A 183 -1.82 -21.38 -8.62
N GLN A 184 -0.57 -21.33 -9.12
CA GLN A 184 -0.32 -21.54 -10.55
C GLN A 184 -0.76 -22.93 -11.04
N GLU A 185 -0.53 -23.97 -10.24
CA GLU A 185 -0.91 -25.35 -10.56
C GLU A 185 -2.43 -25.53 -10.56
N GLU A 186 -3.12 -25.00 -9.56
CA GLU A 186 -4.59 -25.00 -9.47
C GLU A 186 -5.22 -24.29 -10.66
N GLN A 187 -4.73 -23.09 -11.03
CA GLN A 187 -5.26 -22.35 -12.16
C GLN A 187 -4.99 -23.05 -13.50
N ARG A 188 -3.89 -23.79 -13.65
CA ARG A 188 -3.65 -24.65 -14.84
C ARG A 188 -4.62 -25.82 -14.92
N HIS A 189 -4.95 -26.45 -13.79
CA HIS A 189 -5.96 -27.52 -13.76
C HIS A 189 -7.37 -27.02 -14.13
N LEU A 190 -7.64 -25.74 -13.90
CA LEU A 190 -8.89 -25.06 -14.27
C LEU A 190 -8.87 -24.46 -15.69
N GLU A 191 -7.81 -24.72 -16.48
CA GLU A 191 -7.60 -24.12 -17.81
C GLU A 191 -7.63 -22.58 -17.80
N ASN A 192 -7.26 -21.96 -16.67
CA ASN A 192 -7.16 -20.52 -16.52
C ASN A 192 -5.73 -20.04 -16.82
N ASP A 193 -5.46 -19.80 -18.11
CA ASP A 193 -4.16 -19.27 -18.57
C ASP A 193 -4.03 -17.74 -18.41
N ASN A 194 -5.07 -17.06 -17.91
CA ASN A 194 -5.06 -15.59 -17.78
C ASN A 194 -4.24 -15.09 -16.57
N LEU A 195 -4.12 -15.89 -15.51
CA LEU A 195 -3.35 -15.53 -14.33
C LEU A 195 -1.86 -15.83 -14.53
N GLN A 196 -1.04 -14.78 -14.51
CA GLN A 196 0.41 -14.85 -14.62
C GLN A 196 1.06 -14.66 -13.25
N ILE A 197 1.92 -15.60 -12.88
CA ILE A 197 2.78 -15.47 -11.70
C ILE A 197 4.20 -15.18 -12.15
N ILE A 198 4.76 -14.09 -11.66
CA ILE A 198 6.10 -13.61 -12.01
C ILE A 198 6.93 -13.49 -10.74
N ILE A 199 8.11 -14.13 -10.74
CA ILE A 199 9.07 -14.11 -9.64
C ILE A 199 10.37 -13.50 -10.16
N HIS A 200 10.85 -12.45 -9.47
CA HIS A 200 12.07 -11.73 -9.85
C HIS A 200 13.23 -12.04 -8.88
N ASP A 201 14.30 -12.64 -9.42
CA ASP A 201 15.48 -13.11 -8.67
C ASP A 201 16.73 -12.18 -8.77
N ASN A 202 16.60 -10.89 -9.12
CA ASN A 202 17.78 -10.02 -9.37
C ASN A 202 17.82 -8.70 -8.55
N PRO A 203 18.92 -8.42 -7.80
CA PRO A 203 19.03 -7.27 -6.89
C PRO A 203 19.41 -5.94 -7.56
N SER A 204 19.62 -5.92 -8.88
CA SER A 204 20.28 -4.79 -9.57
C SER A 204 19.37 -3.89 -10.41
N VAL A 205 18.09 -4.24 -10.58
CA VAL A 205 17.15 -3.39 -11.32
C VAL A 205 16.43 -2.49 -10.33
N TYR A 206 16.82 -1.21 -10.32
CA TYR A 206 16.07 -0.12 -9.70
C TYR A 206 14.58 -0.34 -9.91
N PHE A 207 13.82 -0.41 -8.81
CA PHE A 207 12.36 -0.46 -8.83
C PHE A 207 11.81 0.61 -9.77
N PRO A 208 11.25 0.25 -10.92
CA PRO A 208 10.24 1.10 -11.49
C PRO A 208 9.06 0.94 -10.53
N CYS A 209 8.70 1.99 -9.81
CA CYS A 209 7.33 2.13 -9.27
C CYS A 209 6.30 2.26 -10.43
N SER A 210 6.61 1.67 -11.60
CA SER A 210 5.86 1.71 -12.83
C SER A 210 4.89 0.55 -12.79
N ILE A 211 3.65 0.92 -12.54
CA ILE A 211 2.45 0.11 -12.75
C ILE A 211 2.55 -0.53 -14.15
N PRO A 212 2.41 -1.85 -14.29
CA PRO A 212 2.31 -2.45 -15.61
C PRO A 212 1.07 -1.88 -16.33
N GLN A 213 1.30 -1.22 -17.47
CA GLN A 213 0.32 -0.77 -18.47
C GLN A 213 -0.82 0.17 -18.04
N LEU A 214 -0.51 1.18 -17.23
CA LEU A 214 -1.14 2.51 -17.37
C LEU A 214 -0.02 3.49 -17.69
N ASP A 215 -0.06 4.04 -18.90
CA ASP A 215 0.94 4.93 -19.50
C ASP A 215 1.17 6.19 -18.63
N ILE A 216 2.04 6.10 -17.61
CA ILE A 216 2.27 7.20 -16.67
C ILE A 216 3.75 7.21 -16.28
N GLY A 217 4.50 8.15 -16.89
CA GLY A 217 5.89 8.42 -16.54
C GLY A 217 6.06 8.78 -15.06
N TYR A 218 6.86 7.99 -14.36
CA TYR A 218 7.29 8.25 -12.98
C TYR A 218 8.81 8.40 -12.95
N ARG A 219 9.32 9.55 -12.48
CA ARG A 219 10.74 9.75 -12.13
C ARG A 219 10.91 9.61 -10.63
N ASP A 220 11.82 8.73 -10.23
CA ASP A 220 12.28 8.56 -8.86
C ASP A 220 13.27 9.68 -8.49
N GLU A 221 12.90 10.49 -7.50
CA GLU A 221 13.80 11.46 -6.87
C GLU A 221 13.72 11.33 -5.35
N THR A 222 14.22 10.22 -4.82
CA THR A 222 14.60 10.12 -3.40
C THR A 222 16.07 10.53 -3.23
N ARG A 223 16.37 11.83 -3.33
CA ARG A 223 17.62 12.40 -2.81
C ARG A 223 17.33 13.40 -1.68
N TYR A 224 17.81 13.03 -0.50
CA TYR A 224 18.17 13.89 0.64
C TYR A 224 17.47 15.26 0.73
N CYS A 225 16.44 15.38 1.56
CA CYS A 225 15.94 16.69 1.98
C CYS A 225 16.10 16.86 3.49
N LYS A 226 17.18 17.56 3.88
CA LYS A 226 17.30 18.20 5.18
C LYS A 226 16.42 19.46 5.18
N PHE A 227 15.74 19.67 6.30
CA PHE A 227 14.87 20.79 6.66
C PHE A 227 13.39 20.69 6.25
N CYS A 228 12.54 20.80 7.29
CA CYS A 228 11.10 20.94 7.22
C CYS A 228 10.69 21.96 6.15
N THR A 229 10.24 21.47 5.01
CA THR A 229 9.49 22.25 4.05
C THR A 229 8.27 21.42 3.70
N LEU A 230 7.09 22.03 3.82
CA LEU A 230 5.85 21.49 3.28
C LEU A 230 6.05 21.38 1.75
N PHE A 231 6.55 20.26 1.27
CA PHE A 231 6.76 20.07 -0.16
C PHE A 231 5.40 19.80 -0.82
N LEU A 232 4.69 20.87 -1.19
CA LEU A 232 3.70 20.83 -2.25
C LEU A 232 4.45 20.59 -3.56
N PHE A 233 4.64 19.33 -3.95
CA PHE A 233 4.96 19.01 -5.34
C PHE A 233 3.64 19.13 -6.12
N ILE A 234 3.48 20.24 -6.84
CA ILE A 234 2.38 20.49 -7.80
C ILE A 234 2.75 19.82 -9.12
#